data_AF-A0A7Z9F005-F1
#
_entry.id   AF-A0A7Z9F005-F1
#
_cell.length_a   1.000
_cell.length_b   1.000
_cell.length_c   1.000
_cell.angle_alpha   90.00
_cell.angle_beta   90.00
_cell.angle_gamma   90.00
#
_symmetry.space_group_name_H-M   'P 1'
#
loop_
_entity.id
_entity.type
_entity.pdbx_description
1 polymer ?
#
loop_
_entity_poly.entity_id
_entity_poly.type
_entity_poly.pdbx_seq_one_letter_code
_entity_poly.pdbx_strand_id
1 'polypeptide(L)'
;MLWEGAPVHQNTQDKNQAAEEGSQDTQRFVRQVRSATRRKYTAEEKIHIVLEGFRREVTVNELCRREGIKPNNFYSWTKEFMEAGK
;
A
#
# COMPACT_ATOMS: atom_id res chain seq x y z
N MET A 1 -17.08 54.49 32.16
CA MET A 1 -17.04 53.07 32.57
C MET A 1 -17.26 52.25 31.30
N LEU A 2 -16.18 51.67 30.78
CA LEU A 2 -16.13 50.91 29.53
C LEU A 2 -16.78 49.53 29.76
N TRP A 3 -17.83 49.20 29.02
CA TRP A 3 -18.40 47.86 28.97
C TRP A 3 -18.60 47.45 27.52
N GLU A 4 -17.52 47.13 26.83
CA GLU A 4 -17.63 46.35 25.60
C GLU A 4 -16.68 45.15 25.71
N GLY A 5 -17.26 44.01 26.01
CA GLY A 5 -16.62 42.70 25.96
C GLY A 5 -17.59 41.74 25.31
N ALA A 6 -17.70 41.79 23.98
CA ALA A 6 -18.47 40.83 23.21
C ALA A 6 -17.84 39.43 23.33
N PRO A 7 -18.63 38.35 23.50
CA PRO A 7 -18.09 37.01 23.60
C PRO A 7 -17.61 36.56 22.22
N VAL A 8 -16.31 36.30 22.09
CA VAL A 8 -15.72 35.64 20.93
C VAL A 8 -16.26 34.22 20.86
N HIS A 9 -17.28 34.00 20.02
CA HIS A 9 -17.72 32.68 19.61
C HIS A 9 -16.60 32.03 18.80
N GLN A 10 -15.74 31.26 19.47
CA GLN A 10 -14.70 30.49 18.78
C GLN A 10 -15.37 29.34 18.02
N ASN A 11 -15.23 29.42 16.70
CA ASN A 11 -15.91 28.62 15.70
C ASN A 11 -15.48 27.14 15.77
N THR A 12 -16.40 26.25 16.13
CA THR A 12 -16.21 24.78 16.20
C THR A 12 -15.72 24.17 14.87
N GLN A 13 -15.91 24.88 13.75
CA GLN A 13 -15.42 24.51 12.42
C GLN A 13 -13.89 24.47 12.31
N ASP A 14 -13.18 25.39 12.94
CA ASP A 14 -11.72 25.53 12.82
C ASP A 14 -10.98 24.35 13.50
N LYS A 15 -11.52 23.89 14.63
CA LYS A 15 -11.00 22.73 15.37
C LYS A 15 -11.22 21.41 14.63
N ASN A 16 -12.34 21.26 13.94
CA ASN A 16 -12.62 20.05 13.15
C ASN A 16 -11.73 20.00 11.90
N GLN A 17 -11.46 21.15 11.28
CA GLN A 17 -10.62 21.23 10.08
C GLN A 17 -9.14 20.91 10.39
N ALA A 18 -8.60 21.41 11.50
CA ALA A 18 -7.24 21.05 11.94
C ALA A 18 -7.11 19.55 12.29
N ALA A 19 -8.16 18.93 12.84
CA ALA A 19 -8.18 17.50 13.13
C ALA A 19 -8.28 16.63 11.85
N GLU A 20 -9.07 17.07 10.87
CA GLU A 20 -9.18 16.42 9.56
C GLU A 20 -7.88 16.52 8.76
N GLU A 21 -7.20 17.68 8.79
CA GLU A 21 -5.89 17.87 8.15
C GLU A 21 -4.81 16.97 8.76
N GLY A 22 -4.74 16.88 10.10
CA GLY A 22 -3.84 15.95 10.78
C GLY A 22 -4.11 14.48 10.46
N SER A 23 -5.39 14.12 10.29
CA SER A 23 -5.79 12.77 9.87
C SER A 23 -5.41 12.48 8.41
N GLN A 24 -5.51 13.46 7.51
CA GLN A 24 -5.12 13.28 6.11
C GLN A 24 -3.61 13.18 5.94
N ASP A 25 -2.83 13.98 6.68
CA ASP A 25 -1.36 13.93 6.65
C ASP A 25 -0.85 12.57 7.13
N THR A 26 -1.41 12.06 8.23
CA THR A 26 -1.12 10.72 8.75
C THR A 26 -1.43 9.63 7.71
N GLN A 27 -2.56 9.71 7.01
CA GLN A 27 -2.89 8.74 5.95
C GLN A 27 -1.91 8.79 4.77
N ARG A 28 -1.47 10.00 4.36
CA ARG A 28 -0.46 10.16 3.30
C ARG A 28 0.87 9.57 3.72
N PHE A 29 1.32 9.86 4.93
CA PHE A 29 2.57 9.31 5.48
C PHE A 29 2.54 7.78 5.54
N VAL A 30 1.46 7.19 6.07
CA VAL A 30 1.30 5.73 6.12
C VAL A 30 1.34 5.10 4.72
N ARG A 31 0.69 5.72 3.72
CA ARG A 31 0.76 5.24 2.32
C ARG A 31 2.18 5.33 1.76
N GLN A 32 2.88 6.43 2.02
CA GLN A 32 4.25 6.63 1.58
C GLN A 32 5.20 5.60 2.21
N VAL A 33 5.12 5.38 3.52
CA VAL A 33 5.90 4.37 4.24
C VAL A 33 5.61 2.97 3.69
N ARG A 34 4.33 2.61 3.48
CA ARG A 34 3.96 1.31 2.89
C ARG A 34 4.47 1.12 1.47
N SER A 35 4.51 2.19 0.68
CA SER A 35 5.07 2.15 -0.68
C SER A 35 6.59 2.01 -0.65
N ALA A 36 7.27 2.77 0.21
CA ALA A 36 8.73 2.77 0.35
C ALA A 36 9.26 1.44 0.91
N THR A 37 8.52 0.82 1.84
CA THR A 37 8.86 -0.48 2.44
C THR A 37 8.38 -1.68 1.62
N ARG A 38 7.73 -1.46 0.47
CA ARG A 38 7.28 -2.54 -0.41
C ARG A 38 8.51 -3.31 -0.93
N ARG A 39 8.54 -4.62 -0.68
CA ARG A 39 9.56 -5.52 -1.22
C ARG A 39 9.61 -5.38 -2.74
N LYS A 40 10.80 -5.07 -3.27
CA LYS A 40 11.07 -5.04 -4.70
C LYS A 40 11.57 -6.41 -5.12
N TYR A 41 10.95 -6.98 -6.14
CA TYR A 41 11.37 -8.25 -6.73
C TYR A 41 12.17 -7.95 -7.99
N THR A 42 13.39 -8.48 -8.08
CA THR A 42 14.18 -8.42 -9.31
C THR A 42 13.57 -9.29 -10.40
N ALA A 43 14.02 -9.16 -11.65
CA ALA A 43 13.53 -9.99 -12.74
C ALA A 43 13.84 -11.48 -12.48
N GLU A 44 15.02 -11.77 -11.94
CA GLU A 44 15.49 -13.11 -11.60
C GLU A 44 14.61 -13.76 -10.52
N GLU A 45 14.29 -13.02 -9.46
CA GLU A 45 13.39 -13.50 -8.41
C GLU A 45 12.01 -13.84 -8.98
N LYS A 46 11.43 -12.94 -9.80
CA LYS A 46 10.13 -13.18 -10.44
C LYS A 46 10.14 -14.45 -11.29
N ILE A 47 11.18 -14.64 -12.10
CA ILE A 47 11.34 -15.82 -12.96
C ILE A 47 11.44 -17.09 -12.10
N HIS A 48 12.27 -17.08 -11.06
CA HIS A 48 12.41 -18.23 -10.16
C HIS A 48 11.07 -18.64 -9.53
N ILE A 49 10.30 -17.66 -9.05
CA ILE A 49 9.00 -17.89 -8.44
C ILE A 49 7.99 -18.45 -9.45
N VAL A 50 7.94 -17.88 -10.66
CA VAL A 50 7.03 -18.34 -11.72
C VAL A 50 7.35 -19.79 -12.12
N LEU A 51 8.63 -20.13 -12.30
CA LEU A 51 9.07 -21.49 -12.62
C LEU A 51 8.74 -22.49 -11.50
N GLU A 52 8.95 -22.11 -10.25
CA GLU A 52 8.58 -22.94 -9.09
C GLU A 52 7.07 -23.20 -9.05
N GLY A 53 6.26 -22.18 -9.35
CA GLY A 53 4.81 -22.31 -9.46
C GLY A 53 4.36 -23.28 -10.56
N PHE A 54 5.13 -23.42 -11.64
CA PHE A 54 4.85 -24.39 -12.70
C PHE A 54 5.17 -25.84 -12.33
N ARG A 55 6.11 -26.08 -11.40
CA ARG A 55 6.46 -27.44 -10.95
C ARG A 55 5.32 -28.14 -10.21
N ARG A 56 4.32 -27.40 -9.73
CA ARG A 56 3.11 -27.89 -9.02
C ARG A 56 3.40 -28.70 -7.75
N GLU A 57 4.63 -28.66 -7.23
CA GLU A 57 5.04 -29.31 -5.98
C GLU A 57 4.41 -28.64 -4.76
N VAL A 58 4.15 -27.33 -4.85
CA VAL A 58 3.44 -26.53 -3.85
C VAL A 58 2.28 -25.79 -4.48
N THR A 59 1.19 -25.60 -3.72
CA THR A 59 0.07 -24.77 -4.20
C THR A 59 0.51 -23.31 -4.36
N VAL A 60 -0.08 -22.59 -5.32
CA VAL A 60 0.19 -21.16 -5.52
C VAL A 60 0.01 -20.35 -4.23
N ASN A 61 -0.98 -20.71 -3.41
CA ASN A 61 -1.24 -20.05 -2.12
C ASN A 61 -0.14 -20.30 -1.09
N GLU A 62 0.47 -21.49 -1.08
CA GLU A 62 1.61 -21.79 -0.21
C GLU A 62 2.87 -21.05 -0.69
N LEU A 63 3.14 -21.09 -2.00
CA LEU A 63 4.24 -20.38 -2.62
C LEU A 63 4.15 -18.86 -2.35
N CYS A 64 2.98 -18.26 -2.56
CA CYS A 64 2.75 -16.84 -2.30
C CYS A 64 2.97 -16.47 -0.82
N ARG A 65 2.59 -17.33 0.12
CA ARG A 65 2.84 -17.10 1.56
C ARG A 65 4.32 -17.17 1.90
N ARG A 66 5.05 -18.16 1.37
CA ARG A 66 6.49 -18.34 1.60
C ARG A 66 7.32 -17.18 1.07
N GLU A 67 7.01 -16.73 -0.14
CA GLU A 67 7.76 -15.68 -0.84
C GLU A 67 7.29 -14.25 -0.47
N GLY A 68 6.24 -14.13 0.35
CA GLY A 68 5.65 -12.84 0.74
C GLY A 68 4.92 -12.11 -0.40
N ILE A 69 4.45 -12.85 -1.39
CA ILE A 69 3.85 -12.33 -2.62
C ILE A 69 2.33 -12.38 -2.50
N LYS A 70 1.66 -11.38 -3.06
CA LYS A 70 0.20 -11.46 -3.26
C LYS A 70 -0.09 -12.30 -4.50
N PRO A 71 -1.05 -13.24 -4.46
CA PRO A 71 -1.42 -14.07 -5.62
C PRO A 71 -1.65 -13.28 -6.91
N ASN A 72 -2.20 -12.07 -6.82
CA ASN A 72 -2.39 -11.20 -7.98
C ASN A 72 -1.08 -10.84 -8.71
N ASN A 73 0.02 -10.63 -7.99
CA ASN A 73 1.33 -10.38 -8.62
C ASN A 73 1.85 -11.65 -9.29
N PHE A 74 1.69 -12.83 -8.64
CA PHE A 74 2.12 -14.10 -9.22
C PHE A 74 1.45 -14.36 -10.57
N TYR A 75 0.13 -14.17 -10.66
CA TYR A 75 -0.58 -14.35 -11.93
C TYR A 75 -0.20 -13.30 -12.97
N SER A 76 0.01 -12.04 -12.58
CA SER A 76 0.51 -10.99 -13.49
C SER A 76 1.86 -11.37 -14.08
N TRP A 77 2.81 -11.79 -13.24
CA TRP A 77 4.15 -12.17 -13.71
C TRP A 77 4.13 -13.43 -14.54
N THR A 78 3.28 -14.40 -14.20
CA THR A 78 3.10 -15.62 -15.02
C THR A 78 2.59 -15.24 -16.41
N LYS A 79 1.65 -14.30 -16.50
CA LYS A 79 1.16 -13.78 -17.79
C LYS A 79 2.24 -13.05 -18.57
N GLU A 80 2.94 -12.10 -17.94
CA GLU A 80 4.04 -11.34 -18.55
C GLU A 80 5.15 -12.26 -19.06
N PHE A 81 5.49 -13.30 -18.29
CA PHE A 81 6.48 -14.31 -18.66
C PHE A 81 6.07 -15.12 -19.91
N MET A 82 4.80 -15.52 -19.99
CA MET A 82 4.28 -16.27 -21.14
C MET A 82 4.13 -15.39 -22.39
N GLU A 83 3.88 -14.09 -22.23
CA GLU A 83 3.83 -13.12 -23.33
C GLU A 83 5.22 -12.77 -23.86
N ALA A 84 6.22 -12.68 -22.99
CA ALA A 84 7.62 -12.46 -23.38
C ALA A 84 8.24 -13.65 -24.14
N GLY A 85 7.61 -14.84 -24.05
CA GLY A 85 8.02 -16.04 -24.78
C GLY A 85 7.33 -16.24 -26.13
N LYS A 86 6.50 -15.30 -26.60
CA LYS A 86 5.89 -15.32 -27.95
C LYS A 86 6.75 -14.59 -28.98
#